data_AF-A0A0C6FZ88-F1
#
_entry.id   AF-A0A0C6FZ88-F1
#
_cell.length_a   1.000
_cell.length_b   1.000
_cell.length_c   1.000
_cell.angle_alpha   90.00
_cell.angle_beta   90.00
_cell.angle_gamma   90.00
#
_symmetry.space_group_name_H-M   'P 1'
#
loop_
_entity.id
_entity.type
_entity.pdbx_description
1 polymer ?
#
loop_
_entity_poly.entity_id
_entity_poly.type
_entity_poly.pdbx_seq_one_letter_code
_entity_poly.pdbx_strand_id
1 'polypeptide(L)'
;MSLGDLPTLVTRREDALTLLEAVASGVDQRAFAPFVRALTTPEVEQAVAIMRGSGNEMSPPVHLGALLAAAGLVTNDEVFQALDARRARARGSGGVSDDPDVYEGTEPPRVS
;
A
#
# COMPACT_ATOMS: atom_id res chain seq x y z
N MET A 1 2.55 -14.77 11.54
CA MET A 1 1.64 -14.30 12.60
C MET A 1 0.43 -13.65 11.91
N SER A 2 -0.80 -13.83 12.41
CA SER A 2 -1.96 -13.19 11.80
C SER A 2 -2.14 -11.77 12.35
N LEU A 3 -2.75 -10.86 11.58
CA LEU A 3 -3.08 -9.50 12.05
C LEU A 3 -3.90 -9.50 13.34
N GLY A 4 -4.77 -10.50 13.52
CA GLY A 4 -5.61 -10.63 14.71
C GLY A 4 -4.84 -10.99 15.99
N ASP A 5 -3.60 -11.47 15.86
CA ASP A 5 -2.75 -11.84 17.00
C ASP A 5 -1.87 -10.67 17.47
N LEU A 6 -1.81 -9.58 16.70
CA LEU A 6 -0.95 -8.44 17.00
C LEU A 6 -1.57 -7.55 18.10
N PRO A 7 -0.74 -6.99 18.99
CA PRO A 7 -1.21 -5.93 19.88
C PRO A 7 -1.60 -4.70 19.05
N THR A 8 -2.74 -4.07 19.39
CA THR A 8 -3.21 -2.86 18.68
C THR A 8 -2.19 -1.72 18.75
N LEU A 9 -1.54 -1.53 19.91
CA LEU A 9 -0.44 -0.61 20.05
C LEU A 9 0.88 -1.33 19.72
N VAL A 10 1.33 -1.15 18.50
CA VAL A 10 2.57 -1.74 18.00
C VAL A 10 3.76 -0.91 18.50
N THR A 11 4.64 -1.57 19.27
CA THR A 11 5.85 -0.95 19.85
C THR A 11 7.13 -1.72 19.51
N ARG A 12 7.00 -2.87 18.83
CA ARG A 12 8.10 -3.72 18.44
C ARG A 12 8.24 -3.73 16.93
N ARG A 13 9.49 -3.83 16.48
CA ARG A 13 9.82 -3.91 15.05
C ARG A 13 9.20 -5.14 14.37
N GLU A 14 9.20 -6.29 15.01
CA GLU A 14 8.64 -7.54 14.45
C GLU A 14 7.13 -7.42 14.13
N ASP A 15 6.38 -6.79 15.05
CA ASP A 15 4.95 -6.52 14.86
C ASP A 15 4.74 -5.52 13.70
N ALA A 16 5.60 -4.49 13.61
CA ALA A 16 5.57 -3.51 12.53
C ALA A 16 5.88 -4.14 11.16
N LEU A 17 6.83 -5.08 11.09
CA LEU A 17 7.14 -5.83 9.87
C LEU A 17 5.96 -6.72 9.46
N THR A 18 5.28 -7.36 10.41
CA THR A 18 4.06 -8.14 10.15
C THR A 18 2.95 -7.26 9.54
N LEU A 19 2.81 -6.02 10.02
CA LEU A 19 1.89 -5.04 9.43
C LEU A 19 2.30 -4.65 8.00
N LEU A 20 3.59 -4.45 7.72
CA LEU A 20 4.06 -4.14 6.36
C LEU A 20 3.87 -5.33 5.40
N GLU A 21 4.09 -6.55 5.85
CA GLU A 21 3.78 -7.76 5.07
C GLU A 21 2.29 -7.84 4.73
N ALA A 22 1.41 -7.51 5.68
CA ALA A 22 -0.03 -7.45 5.43
C ALA A 22 -0.42 -6.33 4.44
N VAL A 23 0.28 -5.19 4.49
CA VAL A 23 0.12 -4.13 3.47
C VAL A 23 0.49 -4.65 2.10
N ALA A 24 1.67 -5.28 1.97
CA ALA A 24 2.21 -5.83 0.73
C ALA A 24 1.34 -6.96 0.14
N SER A 25 0.78 -7.81 1.00
CA SER A 25 -0.09 -8.91 0.59
C SER A 25 -1.48 -8.46 0.12
N GLY A 26 -1.82 -7.18 0.33
CA GLY A 26 -3.07 -6.58 -0.13
C GLY A 26 -4.25 -6.81 0.80
N VAL A 27 -4.02 -6.98 2.11
CA VAL A 27 -5.11 -7.03 3.10
C VAL A 27 -6.01 -5.79 2.97
N ASP A 28 -7.32 -6.00 3.21
CA ASP A 28 -8.32 -4.93 3.27
C ASP A 28 -7.84 -3.82 4.20
N GLN A 29 -7.82 -2.60 3.67
CA GLN A 29 -7.37 -1.42 4.38
C GLN A 29 -8.16 -1.12 5.66
N ARG A 30 -9.41 -1.61 5.78
CA ARG A 30 -10.22 -1.50 7.01
C ARG A 30 -9.58 -2.21 8.20
N ALA A 31 -8.82 -3.29 7.97
CA ALA A 31 -8.14 -4.04 9.02
C ALA A 31 -7.05 -3.22 9.72
N PHE A 32 -6.56 -2.15 9.07
CA PHE A 32 -5.48 -1.31 9.63
C PHE A 32 -5.99 -0.20 10.55
N ALA A 33 -7.30 0.10 10.54
CA ALA A 33 -7.86 1.22 11.29
C ALA A 33 -7.54 1.20 12.81
N PRO A 34 -7.57 0.05 13.51
CA PRO A 34 -7.21 0.00 14.93
C PRO A 34 -5.75 0.40 15.20
N PHE A 35 -4.82 -0.07 14.37
CA PHE A 35 -3.39 0.22 14.51
C PHE A 35 -3.08 1.68 14.19
N VAL A 36 -3.66 2.22 13.11
CA VAL A 36 -3.54 3.65 12.76
C VAL A 36 -4.04 4.51 13.93
N ARG A 37 -5.22 4.21 14.48
CA ARG A 37 -5.79 4.96 15.60
C ARG A 37 -4.91 4.90 16.85
N ALA A 38 -4.33 3.75 17.16
CA ALA A 38 -3.47 3.60 18.35
C ALA A 38 -2.12 4.31 18.21
N LEU A 39 -1.59 4.42 16.99
CA LEU A 39 -0.31 5.09 16.70
C LEU A 39 -0.45 6.59 16.44
N THR A 40 -1.65 7.07 16.13
CA THR A 40 -1.90 8.49 15.86
C THR A 40 -1.79 9.31 17.14
N THR A 41 -0.86 10.27 17.17
CA THR A 41 -0.76 11.27 18.25
C THR A 41 -1.69 12.46 17.96
N PRO A 42 -2.00 13.31 18.96
CA PRO A 42 -2.80 14.52 18.74
C PRO A 42 -2.24 15.45 17.66
N GLU A 43 -0.92 15.58 17.57
CA GLU A 43 -0.25 16.41 16.55
C GLU A 43 -0.46 15.84 15.15
N VAL A 44 -0.36 14.51 15.00
CA VAL A 44 -0.65 13.83 13.74
C VAL A 44 -2.13 13.93 13.39
N GLU A 45 -3.03 13.81 14.36
CA GLU A 45 -4.47 13.96 14.15
C GLU A 45 -4.81 15.33 13.55
N GLN A 46 -4.20 16.40 14.07
CA GLN A 46 -4.38 17.75 13.53
C GLN A 46 -3.86 17.87 12.08
N ALA A 47 -2.68 17.32 11.80
CA ALA A 47 -2.12 17.30 10.44
C ALA A 47 -3.04 16.55 9.46
N VAL A 48 -3.56 15.38 9.87
CA VAL A 48 -4.49 14.56 9.07
C VAL A 48 -5.80 15.30 8.83
N ALA A 49 -6.33 16.03 9.81
CA ALA A 49 -7.54 16.82 9.65
C ALA A 49 -7.36 17.94 8.58
N ILE A 50 -6.21 18.61 8.58
CA ILE A 50 -5.87 19.62 7.56
C ILE A 50 -5.70 18.98 6.18
N MET A 51 -5.00 17.84 6.09
CA MET A 51 -4.81 17.12 4.83
C MET A 51 -6.16 16.68 4.25
N ARG A 52 -7.07 16.17 5.09
CA ARG A 52 -8.43 15.82 4.67
C ARG A 52 -9.21 17.04 4.18
N GLY A 53 -9.17 18.15 4.91
CA GLY A 53 -9.83 19.39 4.50
C GLY A 53 -9.32 19.97 3.18
N SER A 54 -8.08 19.64 2.79
CA SER A 54 -7.47 20.07 1.52
C SER A 54 -7.53 19.04 0.39
N GLY A 55 -8.17 17.88 0.60
CA GLY A 55 -8.26 16.81 -0.40
C GLY A 55 -6.97 16.01 -0.60
N ASN A 56 -5.98 16.17 0.27
CA ASN A 56 -4.69 15.48 0.23
C ASN A 56 -4.62 14.32 1.23
N GLU A 57 -5.74 13.65 1.49
CA GLU A 57 -5.78 12.56 2.46
C GLU A 57 -4.98 11.34 2.00
N MET A 58 -4.31 10.69 2.95
CA MET A 58 -3.59 9.45 2.71
C MET A 58 -4.51 8.25 2.86
N SER A 59 -4.29 7.21 2.04
CA SER A 59 -4.96 5.92 2.24
C SER A 59 -4.46 5.26 3.54
N PRO A 60 -5.28 4.41 4.20
CA PRO A 60 -4.90 3.77 5.45
C PRO A 60 -3.56 2.99 5.42
N PRO A 61 -3.21 2.25 4.34
CA PRO A 61 -1.90 1.59 4.26
C PRO A 61 -0.71 2.57 4.21
N VAL A 62 -0.88 3.71 3.52
CA VAL A 62 0.15 4.76 3.45
C VAL A 62 0.30 5.43 4.82
N HIS A 63 -0.82 5.76 5.46
CA HIS A 63 -0.82 6.38 6.78
C HIS A 63 -0.21 5.46 7.84
N LEU A 64 -0.55 4.16 7.83
CA LEU A 64 0.06 3.18 8.73
C LEU A 64 1.58 3.10 8.54
N GLY A 65 2.06 3.01 7.31
CA GLY A 65 3.50 2.97 7.02
C GLY A 65 4.23 4.21 7.53
N ALA A 66 3.66 5.39 7.30
CA ALA A 66 4.22 6.65 7.80
C ALA A 66 4.31 6.69 9.34
N LEU A 67 3.27 6.21 10.04
CA LEU A 67 3.25 6.14 11.50
C LEU A 67 4.31 5.17 12.05
N LEU A 68 4.46 3.99 11.44
CA LEU A 68 5.46 3.00 11.85
C LEU A 68 6.89 3.52 11.64
N ALA A 69 7.14 4.24 10.55
CA ALA A 69 8.43 4.86 10.28
C ALA A 69 8.71 6.03 11.22
N ALA A 70 7.72 6.88 11.50
CA ALA A 70 7.84 7.97 12.47
C ALA A 70 8.12 7.47 13.89
N ALA A 71 7.56 6.30 14.26
CA ALA A 71 7.85 5.62 15.52
C ALA A 71 9.23 4.93 15.55
N GLY A 72 9.99 4.94 14.45
CA GLY A 72 11.31 4.30 14.34
C GLY A 72 11.27 2.78 14.32
N LEU A 73 10.10 2.17 14.08
CA LEU A 73 9.95 0.71 14.06
C LEU A 73 10.39 0.10 12.72
N VAL A 74 10.23 0.86 11.64
CA VAL A 74 10.62 0.51 10.27
C VAL A 74 11.26 1.71 9.58
N THR A 75 11.97 1.47 8.47
CA THR A 75 12.51 2.54 7.63
C THR A 75 11.49 2.99 6.58
N ASN A 76 11.68 4.18 6.01
CA ASN A 76 10.87 4.63 4.87
C ASN A 76 11.03 3.70 3.65
N ASP A 77 12.23 3.13 3.44
CA ASP A 77 12.48 2.21 2.35
C ASP A 77 11.64 0.93 2.48
N GLU A 78 11.53 0.38 3.69
CA GLU A 78 10.68 -0.79 3.98
C GLU A 78 9.21 -0.49 3.71
N VAL A 79 8.76 0.71 4.06
CA VAL A 79 7.39 1.19 3.77
C VAL A 79 7.15 1.31 2.27
N PHE A 80 8.07 1.92 1.53
CA PHE A 80 7.94 2.09 0.08
C PHE A 80 7.92 0.74 -0.63
N GLN A 81 8.80 -0.19 -0.25
CA GLN A 81 8.81 -1.55 -0.79
C GLN A 81 7.48 -2.27 -0.58
N ALA A 82 6.89 -2.18 0.62
CA ALA A 82 5.59 -2.80 0.91
C ALA A 82 4.46 -2.21 0.07
N LEU A 83 4.45 -0.88 -0.12
CA LEU A 83 3.46 -0.20 -0.96
C LEU A 83 3.62 -0.55 -2.44
N ASP A 84 4.85 -0.66 -2.93
CA ASP A 84 5.12 -1.05 -4.31
C ASP A 84 4.72 -2.51 -4.58
N ALA A 85 4.99 -3.42 -3.64
CA ALA A 85 4.51 -4.80 -3.72
C ALA A 85 2.98 -4.87 -3.79
N ARG A 86 2.27 -4.09 -2.95
CA ARG A 86 0.81 -3.97 -2.99
C ARG A 86 0.30 -3.49 -4.35
N ARG A 87 0.94 -2.46 -4.93
CA ARG A 87 0.59 -1.92 -6.26
C ARG A 87 0.88 -2.91 -7.38
N ALA A 88 1.99 -3.63 -7.31
CA ALA A 88 2.35 -4.65 -8.29
C ALA A 88 1.34 -5.80 -8.27
N ARG A 89 0.90 -6.24 -7.08
CA ARG A 89 -0.16 -7.24 -6.93
C ARG A 89 -1.48 -6.80 -7.54
N ALA A 90 -1.92 -5.58 -7.24
CA ALA A 90 -3.17 -5.04 -7.80
C ALA A 90 -3.13 -4.98 -9.34
N ARG A 91 -1.97 -4.68 -9.92
CA ARG A 91 -1.73 -4.71 -11.38
C ARG A 91 -1.69 -6.13 -11.93
N GLY A 92 -1.04 -7.08 -11.26
CA GLY A 92 -0.97 -8.49 -11.69
C GLY A 92 -2.30 -9.25 -11.62
N SER A 93 -3.25 -8.82 -10.79
CA SER A 93 -4.61 -9.38 -10.73
C SER A 93 -5.58 -8.83 -11.80
N GLY A 94 -5.21 -7.73 -12.47
CA GLY A 94 -5.91 -7.23 -13.65
C GLY A 94 -5.05 -7.51 -14.87
N GLY A 95 -5.19 -8.69 -15.46
CA GLY A 95 -4.37 -9.13 -16.58
C GLY A 95 -4.22 -8.05 -17.65
N VAL A 96 -3.01 -7.47 -17.74
CA VAL A 96 -2.50 -7.03 -19.03
C VAL A 96 -2.12 -8.34 -19.72
N SER A 97 -3.00 -8.80 -20.58
CA SER A 97 -2.61 -9.72 -21.64
C SER A 97 -1.56 -8.97 -22.46
N ASP A 98 -0.28 -9.25 -22.23
CA ASP A 98 0.72 -9.09 -23.29
C ASP A 98 0.41 -10.17 -24.34
N ASP A 99 -0.71 -9.98 -25.05
CA ASP A 99 -0.88 -10.59 -26.35
C ASP A 99 -0.11 -9.67 -27.29
N PRO A 100 1.05 -10.06 -27.82
CA PRO A 100 1.62 -9.33 -28.92
C PRO A 100 0.65 -9.49 -30.07
N ASP A 101 -0.14 -8.45 -30.37
CA ASP A 101 -0.95 -8.36 -31.57
C ASP A 101 -0.10 -8.87 -32.74
N VAL A 102 -0.46 -10.07 -33.19
CA VAL A 102 0.10 -10.69 -34.37
C VAL A 102 -0.29 -9.74 -35.50
N TYR A 103 0.69 -8.98 -36.00
CA TYR A 103 0.59 -8.32 -37.29
C TYR A 103 0.44 -9.44 -38.34
N GLU A 104 -0.79 -9.91 -38.56
CA GLU A 104 -1.12 -10.64 -39.78
C GLU A 104 -0.89 -9.66 -40.93
N GLY A 105 0.15 -9.96 -41.71
CA GLY A 105 0.50 -9.21 -42.91
C GLY A 105 -0.68 -9.15 -43.85
N THR A 106 -1.32 -8.00 -43.93
CA THR A 106 -2.17 -7.66 -45.06
C THR A 106 -1.26 -7.27 -46.21
N GLU A 107 -1.15 -8.19 -47.16
CA GLU A 107 -0.48 -7.99 -48.45
C GLU A 107 -1.02 -6.70 -49.11
N PRO A 108 -0.16 -5.75 -49.54
CA PRO A 108 -0.64 -4.54 -50.19
C PRO A 108 -1.24 -4.89 -51.57
N PRO A 109 -2.27 -4.15 -52.02
CA PRO A 109 -2.92 -4.47 -53.28
C PRO A 109 -1.94 -4.32 -54.45
N ARG A 110 -1.86 -5.34 -55.31
CA ARG A 110 -1.16 -5.25 -56.58
C ARG A 110 -1.92 -4.29 -57.49
N VAL A 111 -1.25 -3.20 -57.85
CA VAL A 111 -1.71 -2.28 -58.89
C VAL A 111 -1.39 -2.92 -60.24
N SER A 112 -2.42 -3.17 -61.05
CA SER A 112 -2.32 -3.57 -62.46
C SER A 112 -1.93 -2.39 -63.35
#